data_AF-A0A7W8SQM9-F1
#
_entry.id   AF-A0A7W8SQM9-F1
#
_cell.length_a   1.000
_cell.length_b   1.000
_cell.length_c   1.000
_cell.angle_alpha   90.00
_cell.angle_beta   90.00
_cell.angle_gamma   90.00
#
_symmetry.space_group_name_H-M   'P 1'
#
loop_
_entity.id
_entity.type
_entity.pdbx_description
1 polymer ?
#
loop_
_entity_poly.entity_id
_entity_poly.type
_entity_poly.pdbx_seq_one_letter_code
_entity_poly.pdbx_strand_id
1 'polypeptide(L)'
;MNAVNDLQATLDASRKSWIESANDPAGDFPIQNLPFGIFSDRGNDARRVGVAIGDRIVDLAALQAAGLLNVPAHNVFARDALNDFIALGRDVWRSVRIQLSELLARDAATLRDDAALRAKVLVRTADARLHLPVQIPGYTDFYSSKEHATNVGAMFRDPKNALLPNWSEMPIGYNGRASSVVVSGTPVRRPNGQLKLPDRERPVFGASRKLDMELETGFIIGGGNALGEPIACEDAEAHIFGMVLLNDWSARDIQQWEYVPLGPFNAKTFATTISPWVVTLDALEPFRVAQPVQEPEPLAYLRHRGKHAFDIHLEVTLRAQPARQASTIARTNFKYMYWTMAQQLAHHTVAGCNTRVGDLMGSGTISGPTEDSYGSLLELTWNGKKPLALKEGGTRTFIEDGDELTLVGWCQGDGYRVGFGACAGEILPARG
;
A
#
# COMPACT_ATOMS: atom_id res chain seq x y z
N MET A 1 -2.58 -33.10 11.10
CA MET A 1 -2.18 -32.13 10.06
C MET A 1 -1.17 -31.18 10.68
N ASN A 2 -0.08 -30.89 9.99
CA ASN A 2 1.01 -30.06 10.51
C ASN A 2 0.82 -28.65 9.96
N ALA A 3 0.26 -27.74 10.76
CA ALA A 3 -0.19 -26.42 10.32
C ALA A 3 0.89 -25.60 9.58
N VAL A 4 2.17 -25.82 9.90
CA VAL A 4 3.30 -25.19 9.20
C VAL A 4 3.45 -25.71 7.77
N ASN A 5 3.32 -27.03 7.57
CA ASN A 5 3.38 -27.63 6.25
C ASN A 5 2.19 -27.20 5.38
N ASP A 6 1.00 -27.08 6.00
CA ASP A 6 -0.22 -26.69 5.29
C ASP A 6 -0.12 -25.23 4.79
N LEU A 7 0.40 -24.31 5.62
CA LEU A 7 0.68 -22.93 5.20
C LEU A 7 1.71 -22.89 4.06
N GLN A 8 2.81 -23.63 4.18
CA GLN A 8 3.85 -23.68 3.15
C GLN A 8 3.28 -24.19 1.82
N ALA A 9 2.35 -25.15 1.84
CA ALA A 9 1.71 -25.66 0.65
C ALA A 9 0.86 -24.61 -0.08
N THR A 10 0.38 -23.57 0.61
CA THR A 10 -0.33 -22.43 -0.01
C THR A 10 0.60 -21.51 -0.80
N LEU A 11 1.90 -21.59 -0.57
CA LEU A 11 2.95 -20.76 -1.19
C LEU A 11 3.63 -21.46 -2.37
N ASP A 12 3.28 -22.72 -2.65
CA ASP A 12 3.85 -23.50 -3.74
C ASP A 12 3.52 -22.87 -5.11
N ALA A 13 4.57 -22.50 -5.85
CA ALA A 13 4.46 -21.91 -7.18
C ALA A 13 3.75 -22.82 -8.20
N SER A 14 3.81 -24.14 -8.00
CA SER A 14 3.17 -25.13 -8.87
C SER A 14 1.66 -25.25 -8.65
N ARG A 15 1.14 -24.78 -7.51
CA ARG A 15 -0.30 -24.82 -7.20
C ARG A 15 -1.08 -23.98 -8.21
N LYS A 16 -2.18 -24.53 -8.73
CA LYS A 16 -3.09 -23.86 -9.67
C LYS A 16 -4.53 -23.94 -9.19
N SER A 17 -5.35 -23.00 -9.64
CA SER A 17 -6.78 -22.99 -9.33
C SER A 17 -7.61 -23.62 -10.45
N TRP A 18 -8.82 -24.07 -10.12
CA TRP A 18 -9.85 -24.34 -11.13
C TRP A 18 -10.52 -23.06 -11.66
N ILE A 19 -10.26 -21.90 -11.05
CA ILE A 19 -10.59 -20.60 -11.62
C ILE A 19 -9.48 -20.25 -12.62
N GLU A 20 -9.74 -20.46 -13.92
CA GLU A 20 -8.68 -20.38 -14.94
C GLU A 20 -8.03 -19.01 -15.07
N SER A 21 -8.77 -17.92 -14.84
CA SER A 21 -8.21 -16.56 -14.84
C SER A 21 -7.17 -16.34 -13.73
N ALA A 22 -7.19 -17.14 -12.66
CA ALA A 22 -6.18 -17.10 -11.61
C ALA A 22 -4.86 -17.81 -12.00
N ASN A 23 -4.85 -18.51 -13.13
CA ASN A 23 -3.67 -19.20 -13.64
C ASN A 23 -2.90 -18.37 -14.67
N ASP A 24 -3.35 -17.15 -14.98
CA ASP A 24 -2.65 -16.20 -15.84
C ASP A 24 -1.29 -15.83 -15.21
N PRO A 25 -0.15 -16.10 -15.87
CA PRO A 25 1.18 -15.76 -15.36
C PRO A 25 1.40 -14.26 -15.09
N ALA A 26 0.64 -13.39 -15.76
CA ALA A 26 0.72 -11.94 -15.60
C ALA A 26 -0.32 -11.36 -14.64
N GLY A 27 -1.30 -12.16 -14.20
CA GLY A 27 -2.39 -11.73 -13.33
C GLY A 27 -1.97 -11.54 -11.88
N ASP A 28 -2.57 -10.55 -11.21
CA ASP A 28 -2.24 -10.18 -9.84
C ASP A 28 -2.74 -11.18 -8.78
N PHE A 29 -3.82 -11.91 -9.08
CA PHE A 29 -4.57 -12.67 -8.08
C PHE A 29 -4.53 -14.18 -8.32
N PRO A 30 -3.36 -14.84 -8.40
CA PRO A 30 -3.34 -16.28 -8.44
C PRO A 30 -3.63 -16.87 -7.06
N ILE A 31 -3.73 -18.20 -7.01
CA ILE A 31 -4.02 -18.93 -5.77
C ILE A 31 -2.95 -18.77 -4.67
N GLN A 32 -1.75 -18.32 -5.02
CA GLN A 32 -0.68 -17.98 -4.08
C GLN A 32 -0.93 -16.64 -3.37
N ASN A 33 -1.68 -15.72 -3.97
CA ASN A 33 -1.91 -14.39 -3.39
C ASN A 33 -3.02 -14.44 -2.32
N LEU A 34 -4.27 -14.58 -2.76
CA LEU A 34 -5.48 -14.57 -1.93
C LEU A 34 -5.58 -13.33 -1.00
N PRO A 35 -5.57 -12.10 -1.55
CA PRO A 35 -5.63 -10.89 -0.74
C PRO A 35 -7.05 -10.62 -0.24
N PHE A 36 -7.17 -9.95 0.90
CA PHE A 36 -8.45 -9.63 1.53
C PHE A 36 -8.91 -8.22 1.16
N GLY A 37 -10.21 -8.03 1.01
CA GLY A 37 -10.79 -6.71 0.73
C GLY A 37 -12.26 -6.63 1.14
N ILE A 38 -12.82 -5.44 1.01
CA ILE A 38 -14.24 -5.19 1.24
C ILE A 38 -14.92 -4.88 -0.07
N PHE A 39 -16.00 -5.58 -0.35
CA PHE A 39 -16.78 -5.38 -1.57
C PHE A 39 -18.28 -5.37 -1.30
N SER A 40 -19.02 -4.77 -2.22
CA SER A 40 -20.44 -5.00 -2.44
C SER A 40 -20.65 -5.27 -3.93
N ASP A 41 -21.84 -5.66 -4.36
CA ASP A 41 -22.11 -5.96 -5.77
C ASP A 41 -23.57 -5.66 -6.13
N ARG A 42 -23.92 -5.76 -7.42
CA ARG A 42 -25.26 -5.42 -7.92
C ARG A 42 -26.39 -6.23 -7.30
N GLY A 43 -26.12 -7.44 -6.82
CA GLY A 43 -27.10 -8.30 -6.17
C GLY A 43 -27.21 -8.05 -4.66
N ASN A 44 -26.22 -7.38 -4.04
CA ASN A 44 -26.19 -7.12 -2.62
C ASN A 44 -25.32 -5.90 -2.30
N ASP A 45 -26.00 -4.80 -1.92
CA ASP A 45 -25.37 -3.54 -1.53
C ASP A 45 -24.67 -3.59 -0.17
N ALA A 46 -24.93 -4.63 0.65
CA ALA A 46 -24.24 -4.81 1.92
C ALA A 46 -22.76 -5.13 1.69
N ARG A 47 -21.89 -4.35 2.34
CA ARG A 47 -20.45 -4.57 2.33
C ARG A 47 -20.10 -5.82 3.11
N ARG A 48 -19.10 -6.52 2.61
CA ARG A 48 -18.61 -7.76 3.21
C ARG A 48 -17.21 -8.09 2.76
N VAL A 49 -16.61 -9.03 3.46
CA VAL A 49 -15.25 -9.49 3.24
C VAL A 49 -15.21 -10.41 2.01
N GLY A 50 -14.31 -10.08 1.10
CA GLY A 50 -13.99 -10.89 -0.06
C GLY A 50 -12.51 -11.23 -0.15
N VAL A 51 -12.20 -12.29 -0.90
CA VAL A 51 -10.84 -12.65 -1.30
C VAL A 51 -10.74 -12.70 -2.82
N ALA A 52 -9.76 -12.00 -3.39
CA ALA A 52 -9.56 -11.99 -4.84
C ALA A 52 -8.92 -13.29 -5.34
N ILE A 53 -9.41 -13.80 -6.48
CA ILE A 53 -8.86 -14.97 -7.19
C ILE A 53 -9.17 -14.84 -8.69
N GLY A 54 -8.13 -14.63 -9.50
CA GLY A 54 -8.25 -14.28 -10.91
C GLY A 54 -9.13 -13.04 -11.11
N ASP A 55 -10.15 -13.17 -11.95
CA ASP A 55 -11.17 -12.13 -12.21
C ASP A 55 -12.44 -12.31 -11.34
N ARG A 56 -12.31 -12.98 -10.19
CA ARG A 56 -13.39 -13.27 -9.25
C ARG A 56 -13.05 -12.82 -7.83
N ILE A 57 -14.09 -12.70 -7.02
CA ILE A 57 -14.05 -12.47 -5.58
C ILE A 57 -14.80 -13.61 -4.91
N VAL A 58 -14.17 -14.27 -3.94
CA VAL A 58 -14.82 -15.23 -3.04
C VAL A 58 -15.52 -14.47 -1.92
N ASP A 59 -16.83 -14.63 -1.81
CA ASP A 59 -17.65 -14.09 -0.72
C ASP A 59 -17.49 -14.95 0.54
N LEU A 60 -16.71 -14.46 1.52
CA LEU A 60 -16.39 -15.23 2.72
C LEU A 60 -17.60 -15.42 3.65
N ALA A 61 -18.54 -14.47 3.65
CA ALA A 61 -19.76 -14.58 4.43
C ALA A 61 -20.65 -15.69 3.87
N ALA A 62 -20.81 -15.74 2.55
CA ALA A 62 -21.58 -16.81 1.89
C ALA A 62 -20.89 -18.18 2.03
N LEU A 63 -19.56 -18.24 1.96
CA LEU A 63 -18.80 -19.48 2.14
C LEU A 63 -18.88 -20.02 3.58
N GLN A 64 -18.82 -19.13 4.58
CA GLN A 64 -19.05 -19.48 5.99
C GLN A 64 -20.48 -19.97 6.22
N ALA A 65 -21.48 -19.30 5.65
CA ALA A 65 -22.89 -19.71 5.75
C ALA A 65 -23.16 -21.09 5.12
N ALA A 66 -22.38 -21.49 4.11
CA ALA A 66 -22.42 -22.81 3.50
C ALA A 66 -21.63 -23.88 4.27
N GLY A 67 -20.97 -23.54 5.38
CA GLY A 67 -20.19 -24.47 6.20
C GLY A 67 -18.84 -24.88 5.59
N LEU A 68 -18.39 -24.21 4.53
CA LEU A 68 -17.10 -24.49 3.88
C LEU A 68 -15.95 -23.64 4.43
N LEU A 69 -16.24 -22.64 5.26
CA LEU A 69 -15.24 -21.81 5.92
C LEU A 69 -15.53 -21.71 7.42
N ASN A 70 -14.56 -22.10 8.23
CA ASN A 70 -14.68 -22.11 9.69
C ASN A 70 -13.70 -21.14 10.33
N VAL A 71 -14.22 -20.29 11.21
CA VAL A 71 -13.46 -19.35 12.06
C VAL A 71 -14.10 -19.32 13.45
N PRO A 72 -13.36 -19.00 14.53
CA PRO A 72 -13.86 -19.03 15.91
C PRO A 72 -14.80 -17.85 16.25
N ALA A 73 -15.39 -17.19 15.26
CA ALA A 73 -16.28 -16.05 15.43
C ALA A 73 -17.38 -16.04 14.35
N HIS A 74 -18.55 -15.52 14.70
CA HIS A 74 -19.66 -15.35 13.76
C HIS A 74 -19.68 -13.92 13.21
N ASN A 75 -20.17 -13.75 11.98
CA ASN A 75 -20.44 -12.46 11.34
C ASN A 75 -19.24 -11.53 11.12
N VAL A 76 -17.99 -11.99 11.30
CA VAL A 76 -16.78 -11.18 11.00
C VAL A 76 -16.60 -10.90 9.51
N PHE A 77 -17.22 -11.71 8.64
CA PHE A 77 -17.19 -11.51 7.20
C PHE A 77 -18.34 -10.66 6.66
N ALA A 78 -19.41 -10.46 7.43
CA ALA A 78 -20.53 -9.59 7.09
C ALA A 78 -20.34 -8.21 7.75
N ARG A 79 -19.24 -7.54 7.39
CA ARG A 79 -18.79 -6.26 7.95
C ARG A 79 -18.37 -5.28 6.86
N ASP A 80 -18.46 -4.00 7.21
CA ASP A 80 -18.04 -2.90 6.35
C ASP A 80 -16.52 -2.70 6.30
N ALA A 81 -15.76 -3.44 7.12
CA ALA A 81 -14.31 -3.34 7.26
C ALA A 81 -13.70 -4.65 7.77
N LEU A 82 -12.43 -4.90 7.45
CA LEU A 82 -11.70 -6.11 7.83
C LEU A 82 -11.34 -6.16 9.33
N ASN A 83 -11.48 -5.06 10.09
CA ASN A 83 -10.96 -4.94 11.45
C ASN A 83 -11.37 -6.09 12.37
N ASP A 84 -12.65 -6.50 12.38
CA ASP A 84 -13.14 -7.60 13.23
C ASP A 84 -12.51 -8.95 12.88
N PHE A 85 -12.29 -9.21 11.58
CA PHE A 85 -11.61 -10.41 11.12
C PHE A 85 -10.11 -10.36 11.44
N ILE A 86 -9.46 -9.23 11.20
CA ILE A 86 -8.05 -9.02 11.51
C ILE A 86 -7.81 -9.21 13.02
N ALA A 87 -8.70 -8.70 13.87
CA ALA A 87 -8.59 -8.83 15.31
C ALA A 87 -8.62 -10.28 15.84
N LEU A 88 -9.03 -11.27 15.02
CA LEU A 88 -8.96 -12.69 15.38
C LEU A 88 -7.53 -13.25 15.42
N GLY A 89 -6.54 -12.51 14.90
CA GLY A 89 -5.13 -12.84 14.99
C GLY A 89 -4.62 -13.81 13.92
N ARG A 90 -3.29 -13.88 13.85
CA ARG A 90 -2.54 -14.50 12.74
C ARG A 90 -2.89 -15.95 12.45
N ASP A 91 -3.14 -16.74 13.49
CA ASP A 91 -3.50 -18.15 13.32
C ASP A 91 -4.85 -18.32 12.61
N VAL A 92 -5.81 -17.42 12.85
CA VAL A 92 -7.10 -17.43 12.16
C VAL A 92 -6.95 -16.96 10.71
N TRP A 93 -6.12 -15.94 10.44
CA TRP A 93 -5.84 -15.52 9.06
C TRP A 93 -5.24 -16.66 8.25
N ARG A 94 -4.26 -17.37 8.83
CA ARG A 94 -3.63 -18.56 8.24
C ARG A 94 -4.61 -19.70 8.04
N SER A 95 -5.47 -19.96 9.01
CA SER A 95 -6.52 -20.98 8.89
C SER A 95 -7.48 -20.69 7.73
N VAL A 96 -7.91 -19.44 7.58
CA VAL A 96 -8.74 -19.03 6.43
C VAL A 96 -7.98 -19.18 5.11
N ARG A 97 -6.71 -18.76 5.06
CA ARG A 97 -5.85 -18.92 3.88
C ARG A 97 -5.73 -20.39 3.45
N ILE A 98 -5.47 -21.29 4.39
CA ILE A 98 -5.34 -22.73 4.11
C ILE A 98 -6.66 -23.28 3.56
N GLN A 99 -7.79 -23.04 4.25
CA GLN A 99 -9.11 -23.50 3.79
C GLN A 99 -9.46 -22.98 2.39
N LEU A 100 -9.19 -21.70 2.09
CA LEU A 100 -9.43 -21.14 0.77
C LEU A 100 -8.49 -21.72 -0.29
N SER A 101 -7.20 -21.85 0.02
CA SER A 101 -6.22 -22.43 -0.90
C SER A 101 -6.54 -23.89 -1.26
N GLU A 102 -7.12 -24.65 -0.33
CA GLU A 102 -7.63 -26.00 -0.57
C GLU A 102 -8.89 -25.98 -1.44
N LEU A 103 -9.91 -25.21 -1.07
CA LEU A 103 -11.17 -25.14 -1.84
C LEU A 103 -10.98 -24.64 -3.27
N LEU A 104 -9.99 -23.79 -3.50
CA LEU A 104 -9.70 -23.18 -4.80
C LEU A 104 -8.70 -23.99 -5.62
N ALA A 105 -8.03 -25.01 -5.06
CA ALA A 105 -7.05 -25.84 -5.76
C ALA A 105 -7.70 -26.61 -6.91
N ARG A 106 -7.02 -26.71 -8.06
CA ARG A 106 -7.56 -27.28 -9.32
C ARG A 106 -8.26 -28.63 -9.17
N ASP A 107 -7.73 -29.49 -8.31
CA ASP A 107 -8.19 -30.84 -8.03
C ASP A 107 -9.29 -30.93 -6.94
N ALA A 108 -9.57 -29.86 -6.21
CA ALA A 108 -10.55 -29.85 -5.13
C ALA A 108 -12.00 -29.78 -5.66
N ALA A 109 -12.74 -30.88 -5.51
CA ALA A 109 -14.12 -31.01 -6.00
C ALA A 109 -15.16 -30.26 -5.16
N THR A 110 -14.91 -30.03 -3.86
CA THR A 110 -15.92 -29.59 -2.89
C THR A 110 -16.69 -28.33 -3.32
N LEU A 111 -15.98 -27.25 -3.62
CA LEU A 111 -16.58 -26.04 -4.20
C LEU A 111 -16.60 -26.09 -5.72
N ARG A 112 -15.71 -26.88 -6.35
CA ARG A 112 -15.60 -26.92 -7.81
C ARG A 112 -16.81 -27.58 -8.49
N ASP A 113 -17.40 -28.60 -7.90
CA ASP A 113 -18.45 -29.36 -8.59
C ASP A 113 -19.86 -28.97 -8.11
N ASP A 114 -19.97 -28.04 -7.14
CA ASP A 114 -21.22 -27.44 -6.71
C ASP A 114 -21.52 -26.14 -7.47
N ALA A 115 -22.15 -26.27 -8.64
CA ALA A 115 -22.51 -25.13 -9.49
C ALA A 115 -23.46 -24.14 -8.80
N ALA A 116 -24.37 -24.62 -7.95
CA ALA A 116 -25.34 -23.77 -7.27
C ALA A 116 -24.69 -22.91 -6.19
N LEU A 117 -23.75 -23.48 -5.42
CA LEU A 117 -22.99 -22.74 -4.43
C LEU A 117 -22.01 -21.77 -5.09
N ARG A 118 -21.29 -22.19 -6.13
CA ARG A 118 -20.38 -21.33 -6.89
C ARG A 118 -21.03 -20.04 -7.35
N ALA A 119 -22.23 -20.14 -7.92
CA ALA A 119 -22.98 -18.98 -8.39
C ALA A 119 -23.33 -17.98 -7.27
N LYS A 120 -23.35 -18.43 -6.00
CA LYS A 120 -23.61 -17.59 -4.82
C LYS A 120 -22.34 -17.03 -4.19
N VAL A 121 -21.25 -17.80 -4.17
CA VAL A 121 -20.03 -17.44 -3.44
C VAL A 121 -18.95 -16.81 -4.32
N LEU A 122 -19.07 -16.88 -5.65
CA LEU A 122 -18.13 -16.25 -6.57
C LEU A 122 -18.81 -15.09 -7.30
N VAL A 123 -18.27 -13.89 -7.09
CA VAL A 123 -18.69 -12.68 -7.78
C VAL A 123 -17.61 -12.27 -8.78
N ARG A 124 -17.99 -11.78 -9.96
CA ARG A 124 -17.01 -11.23 -10.91
C ARG A 124 -16.53 -9.87 -10.41
N THR A 125 -15.23 -9.63 -10.45
CA THR A 125 -14.66 -8.34 -10.01
C THR A 125 -15.28 -7.16 -10.76
N ALA A 126 -15.60 -7.33 -12.05
CA ALA A 126 -16.26 -6.32 -12.87
C ALA A 126 -17.72 -5.99 -12.45
N ASP A 127 -18.37 -6.87 -11.70
CA ASP A 127 -19.73 -6.67 -11.18
C ASP A 127 -19.74 -6.19 -9.72
N ALA A 128 -18.55 -6.04 -9.12
CA ALA A 128 -18.36 -5.62 -7.74
C ALA A 128 -17.91 -4.16 -7.62
N ARG A 129 -18.22 -3.56 -6.49
CA ARG A 129 -17.66 -2.29 -6.03
C ARG A 129 -16.76 -2.56 -4.84
N LEU A 130 -15.49 -2.21 -4.96
CA LEU A 130 -14.52 -2.29 -3.87
C LEU A 130 -14.61 -1.05 -2.97
N HIS A 131 -14.37 -1.23 -1.67
CA HIS A 131 -14.39 -0.18 -0.66
C HIS A 131 -13.06 -0.14 0.09
N LEU A 132 -12.89 0.85 0.98
CA LEU A 132 -11.72 0.91 1.86
C LEU A 132 -11.66 -0.37 2.72
N PRO A 133 -10.52 -1.09 2.77
CA PRO A 133 -10.46 -2.42 3.36
C PRO A 133 -10.58 -2.40 4.89
N VAL A 134 -10.15 -1.33 5.55
CA VAL A 134 -10.15 -1.19 7.01
C VAL A 134 -10.72 0.17 7.41
N GLN A 135 -11.34 0.23 8.59
CA GLN A 135 -11.48 1.49 9.31
C GLN A 135 -10.13 1.80 9.94
N ILE A 136 -9.49 2.89 9.52
CA ILE A 136 -8.12 3.25 9.90
C ILE A 136 -8.17 4.07 11.19
N PRO A 137 -7.76 3.51 12.35
CA PRO A 137 -7.82 4.23 13.62
C PRO A 137 -6.74 5.31 13.71
N GLY A 138 -5.57 5.07 13.11
CA GLY A 138 -4.44 5.98 12.97
C GLY A 138 -3.68 5.72 11.66
N TYR A 139 -3.15 6.79 11.07
CA TYR A 139 -2.27 6.74 9.91
C TYR A 139 -0.95 7.42 10.30
N THR A 140 0.16 6.71 10.11
CA THR A 140 1.53 7.23 10.29
C THR A 140 2.24 7.11 8.97
N ASP A 141 3.04 8.11 8.63
CA ASP A 141 3.83 8.10 7.41
C ASP A 141 5.32 8.25 7.75
N PHE A 142 6.14 7.36 7.19
CA PHE A 142 7.58 7.31 7.44
C PHE A 142 8.35 8.04 6.34
N TYR A 143 9.68 8.04 6.44
CA TYR A 143 10.55 8.68 5.45
C TYR A 143 11.76 7.82 5.13
N SER A 144 11.53 6.55 4.78
CA SER A 144 12.52 5.48 4.93
C SER A 144 13.36 5.14 3.69
N SER A 145 13.18 5.88 2.60
CA SER A 145 14.00 5.75 1.37
C SER A 145 15.21 6.68 1.45
N LYS A 146 16.42 6.11 1.35
CA LYS A 146 17.68 6.87 1.41
C LYS A 146 17.84 7.77 0.20
N GLU A 147 17.51 7.22 -0.96
CA GLU A 147 17.55 7.88 -2.26
C GLU A 147 16.61 9.09 -2.26
N HIS A 148 15.36 8.89 -1.81
CA HIS A 148 14.38 9.98 -1.73
C HIS A 148 14.84 11.09 -0.78
N ALA A 149 15.25 10.73 0.44
CA ALA A 149 15.74 11.69 1.43
C ALA A 149 16.97 12.47 0.93
N THR A 150 17.87 11.80 0.20
CA THR A 150 19.05 12.41 -0.41
C THR A 150 18.65 13.35 -1.55
N ASN A 151 17.74 12.94 -2.43
CA ASN A 151 17.26 13.75 -3.55
C ASN A 151 16.61 15.04 -3.06
N VAL A 152 15.64 14.93 -2.14
CA VAL A 152 14.97 16.09 -1.52
C VAL A 152 15.98 16.96 -0.78
N GLY A 153 16.87 16.34 0.00
CA GLY A 153 17.94 17.05 0.70
C GLY A 153 18.83 17.87 -0.24
N ALA A 154 19.26 17.32 -1.36
CA ALA A 154 20.10 18.00 -2.35
C ALA A 154 19.39 19.15 -3.08
N MET A 155 18.05 19.14 -3.15
CA MET A 155 17.28 20.24 -3.73
C MET A 155 17.12 21.44 -2.80
N PHE A 156 17.01 21.19 -1.49
CA PHE A 156 16.71 22.22 -0.48
C PHE A 156 17.90 22.59 0.41
N ARG A 157 18.97 21.80 0.38
CA ARG A 157 20.23 21.98 1.13
C ARG A 157 21.43 21.77 0.18
N ASP A 158 22.64 21.90 0.72
CA ASP A 158 23.86 21.49 0.03
C ASP A 158 23.82 19.95 -0.22
N PRO A 159 24.07 19.46 -1.45
CA PRO A 159 24.18 18.03 -1.74
C PRO A 159 25.12 17.25 -0.80
N LYS A 160 26.20 17.87 -0.30
CA LYS A 160 27.11 17.23 0.66
C LYS A 160 26.48 16.99 2.04
N ASN A 161 25.42 17.73 2.36
CA ASN A 161 24.68 17.68 3.62
C ASN A 161 23.19 17.36 3.35
N ALA A 162 22.92 16.55 2.32
CA ALA A 162 21.56 16.24 1.89
C ALA A 162 20.78 15.53 3.01
N LEU A 163 21.36 14.51 3.64
CA LEU A 163 20.74 13.83 4.77
C LEU A 163 21.01 14.58 6.08
N LEU A 164 19.95 14.79 6.86
CA LEU A 164 20.11 15.28 8.24
C LEU A 164 20.66 14.16 9.13
N PRO A 165 21.45 14.47 10.18
CA PRO A 165 22.15 13.46 10.96
C PRO A 165 21.26 12.36 11.55
N ASN A 166 20.05 12.71 11.98
CA ASN A 166 19.10 11.79 12.59
C ASN A 166 18.50 10.77 11.61
N TRP A 167 18.51 11.04 10.31
CA TRP A 167 17.85 10.18 9.31
C TRP A 167 18.46 8.76 9.25
N SER A 168 19.79 8.66 9.41
CA SER A 168 20.50 7.37 9.42
C SER A 168 20.52 6.70 10.79
N GLU A 169 19.97 7.34 11.83
CA GLU A 169 19.94 6.83 13.20
C GLU A 169 18.55 6.32 13.63
N MET A 170 17.48 6.82 13.01
CA MET A 170 16.11 6.40 13.25
C MET A 170 15.23 6.52 12.00
N PRO A 171 14.21 5.65 11.83
CA PRO A 171 13.19 5.82 10.81
C PRO A 171 12.26 6.97 11.19
N ILE A 172 12.64 8.19 10.83
CA ILE A 172 11.80 9.37 11.09
C ILE A 172 10.42 9.19 10.41
N GLY A 173 9.39 9.72 11.07
CA GLY A 173 8.02 9.68 10.59
C GLY A 173 7.16 10.72 11.31
N TYR A 174 5.92 10.86 10.85
CA TYR A 174 4.95 11.82 11.39
C TYR A 174 3.54 11.25 11.36
N ASN A 175 2.64 11.81 12.17
CA ASN A 175 1.24 11.41 12.13
C ASN A 175 0.58 11.97 10.87
N GLY A 176 0.13 11.06 10.00
CA GLY A 176 -0.71 11.39 8.86
C GLY A 176 -2.17 11.64 9.28
N ARG A 177 -3.06 11.73 8.29
CA ARG A 177 -4.49 11.96 8.52
C ARG A 177 -5.36 10.81 8.07
N ALA A 178 -5.77 9.96 9.01
CA ALA A 178 -6.61 8.79 8.72
C ALA A 178 -7.94 9.15 8.02
N SER A 179 -8.57 10.28 8.37
CA SER A 179 -9.88 10.66 7.82
C SER A 179 -9.89 10.97 6.32
N SER A 180 -8.72 11.26 5.74
CA SER A 180 -8.55 11.60 4.32
C SER A 180 -7.94 10.44 3.52
N VAL A 181 -7.79 9.26 4.12
CA VAL A 181 -7.41 8.05 3.40
C VAL A 181 -8.63 7.53 2.64
N VAL A 182 -8.50 7.39 1.32
CA VAL A 182 -9.57 6.98 0.41
C VAL A 182 -9.15 5.76 -0.40
N VAL A 183 -10.13 5.02 -0.89
CA VAL A 183 -9.88 3.85 -1.77
C VAL A 183 -9.58 4.32 -3.20
N SER A 184 -8.72 3.56 -3.89
CA SER A 184 -8.44 3.66 -5.32
C SER A 184 -9.67 3.99 -6.18
N GLY A 185 -9.50 4.89 -7.16
CA GLY A 185 -10.56 5.40 -8.03
C GLY A 185 -11.34 6.59 -7.47
N THR A 186 -11.11 6.96 -6.20
CA THR A 186 -11.67 8.21 -5.65
C THR A 186 -10.95 9.40 -6.29
N PRO A 187 -11.65 10.34 -6.94
CA PRO A 187 -11.02 11.52 -7.52
C PRO A 187 -10.52 12.47 -6.43
N VAL A 188 -9.37 13.08 -6.64
CA VAL A 188 -8.68 13.94 -5.68
C VAL A 188 -8.75 15.38 -6.14
N ARG A 189 -9.23 16.28 -5.29
CA ARG A 189 -9.33 17.70 -5.63
C ARG A 189 -8.03 18.43 -5.32
N ARG A 190 -7.49 19.19 -6.28
CA ARG A 190 -6.36 20.09 -6.05
C ARG A 190 -6.67 21.02 -4.86
N PRO A 191 -5.82 21.07 -3.83
CA PRO A 191 -6.05 21.94 -2.69
C PRO A 191 -5.76 23.40 -3.03
N ASN A 192 -6.57 24.29 -2.46
CA ASN A 192 -6.17 25.68 -2.25
C ASN A 192 -5.43 25.79 -0.92
N GLY A 193 -4.47 26.71 -0.80
CA GLY A 193 -3.75 26.96 0.43
C GLY A 193 -2.95 28.26 0.39
N GLN A 194 -2.15 28.48 1.43
CA GLN A 194 -1.20 29.59 1.45
C GLN A 194 0.05 29.24 0.63
N LEU A 195 0.43 30.14 -0.28
CA LEU A 195 1.58 30.00 -1.17
C LEU A 195 2.55 31.16 -0.94
N LYS A 196 3.80 30.85 -0.61
CA LYS A 196 4.87 31.85 -0.51
C LYS A 196 5.55 32.04 -1.87
N LEU A 197 5.13 33.07 -2.60
CA LEU A 197 5.77 33.43 -3.87
C LEU A 197 7.13 34.12 -3.64
N PRO A 198 8.11 33.97 -4.55
CA PRO A 198 9.43 34.60 -4.42
C PRO A 198 9.39 36.13 -4.45
N ASP A 199 8.47 36.71 -5.22
CA ASP A 199 8.32 38.15 -5.48
C ASP A 199 7.39 38.86 -4.48
N ARG A 200 6.83 38.13 -3.51
CA ARG A 200 5.89 38.66 -2.51
C ARG A 200 6.44 38.53 -1.11
N GLU A 201 6.29 39.57 -0.30
CA GLU A 201 6.68 39.53 1.11
C GLU A 201 5.76 38.60 1.91
N ARG A 202 4.44 38.74 1.73
CA ARG A 202 3.40 37.94 2.40
C ARG A 202 2.91 36.79 1.51
N PRO A 203 2.43 35.67 2.09
CA PRO A 203 1.83 34.60 1.31
C PRO A 203 0.52 35.05 0.66
N VAL A 204 0.14 34.37 -0.42
CA VAL A 204 -1.15 34.51 -1.10
C VAL A 204 -2.00 33.26 -0.90
N PHE A 205 -3.33 33.37 -1.00
CA PHE A 205 -4.21 32.21 -1.02
C PHE A 205 -4.55 31.83 -2.47
N GLY A 206 -4.47 30.55 -2.82
CA GLY A 206 -4.85 30.06 -4.14
C GLY A 206 -4.55 28.57 -4.35
N ALA A 207 -4.81 28.10 -5.56
CA ALA A 207 -4.61 26.70 -5.93
C ALA A 207 -3.13 26.32 -5.92
N SER A 208 -2.82 25.14 -5.37
CA SER A 208 -1.46 24.58 -5.41
C SER A 208 -0.97 24.47 -6.86
N ARG A 209 0.25 24.95 -7.09
CA ARG A 209 0.97 24.94 -8.37
C ARG A 209 1.97 23.79 -8.46
N LYS A 210 2.19 23.06 -7.37
CA LYS A 210 3.13 21.93 -7.28
C LYS A 210 2.45 20.73 -6.63
N LEU A 211 1.35 20.28 -7.25
CA LEU A 211 0.68 19.05 -6.87
C LEU A 211 1.50 17.85 -7.35
N ASP A 212 1.69 16.88 -6.47
CA ASP A 212 2.61 15.77 -6.67
C ASP A 212 2.01 14.48 -6.10
N MET A 213 2.61 13.37 -6.51
CA MET A 213 2.36 12.04 -5.98
C MET A 213 3.57 11.57 -5.16
N GLU A 214 3.34 10.65 -4.25
CA GLU A 214 4.39 9.90 -3.56
C GLU A 214 4.10 8.42 -3.71
N LEU A 215 4.96 7.71 -4.43
CA LEU A 215 4.88 6.26 -4.58
C LEU A 215 5.24 5.59 -3.27
N GLU A 216 4.27 4.93 -2.65
CA GLU A 216 4.47 4.25 -1.38
C GLU A 216 3.79 2.89 -1.32
N THR A 217 4.15 2.15 -0.26
CA THR A 217 3.34 1.07 0.26
C THR A 217 2.87 1.44 1.67
N GLY A 218 1.75 0.87 2.09
CA GLY A 218 1.29 0.97 3.46
C GLY A 218 1.12 -0.41 4.07
N PHE A 219 1.64 -0.65 5.27
CA PHE A 219 1.33 -1.87 6.02
C PHE A 219 0.22 -1.64 7.04
N ILE A 220 -0.57 -2.69 7.27
CA ILE A 220 -1.74 -2.67 8.15
C ILE A 220 -1.42 -3.45 9.43
N ILE A 221 -1.64 -2.84 10.57
CA ILE A 221 -1.47 -3.50 11.88
C ILE A 221 -2.57 -4.54 12.08
N GLY A 222 -2.14 -5.78 12.34
CA GLY A 222 -2.96 -6.94 12.63
C GLY A 222 -3.07 -7.30 14.11
N GLY A 223 -2.08 -6.90 14.91
CA GLY A 223 -2.09 -7.01 16.37
C GLY A 223 -1.55 -5.73 16.97
N GLY A 224 -2.30 -5.07 17.85
CA GLY A 224 -1.83 -3.85 18.52
C GLY A 224 -0.83 -4.13 19.65
N ASN A 225 -0.43 -3.06 20.34
CA ASN A 225 0.26 -3.09 21.62
C ASN A 225 -0.43 -2.15 22.61
N ALA A 226 -0.29 -2.39 23.92
CA ALA A 226 -0.83 -1.48 24.91
C ALA A 226 0.01 -0.19 25.02
N LEU A 227 -0.60 0.87 25.55
CA LEU A 227 0.12 2.12 25.82
C LEU A 227 1.21 1.87 26.87
N GLY A 228 2.43 2.29 26.57
CA GLY A 228 3.60 2.08 27.43
C GLY A 228 4.30 0.72 27.24
N GLU A 229 3.85 -0.10 26.30
CA GLU A 229 4.43 -1.43 26.01
C GLU A 229 5.01 -1.47 24.58
N PRO A 230 6.31 -1.17 24.40
CA PRO A 230 6.94 -1.19 23.08
C PRO A 230 6.93 -2.56 22.41
N ILE A 231 6.87 -2.57 21.08
CA ILE A 231 7.06 -3.79 20.28
C ILE A 231 8.54 -3.90 19.93
N ALA A 232 9.18 -5.01 20.30
CA ALA A 232 10.57 -5.26 19.92
C ALA A 232 10.69 -5.48 18.40
N CYS A 233 11.84 -5.08 17.82
CA CYS A 233 12.04 -5.19 16.37
C CYS A 233 11.93 -6.62 15.83
N GLU A 234 12.38 -7.62 16.58
CA GLU A 234 12.26 -9.05 16.25
C GLU A 234 10.78 -9.53 16.26
N ASP A 235 9.91 -8.91 17.05
CA ASP A 235 8.49 -9.28 17.16
C ASP A 235 7.59 -8.51 16.19
N ALA A 236 8.09 -7.41 15.62
CA ALA A 236 7.30 -6.43 14.88
C ALA A 236 6.50 -7.01 13.71
N GLU A 237 7.06 -7.92 12.93
CA GLU A 237 6.34 -8.52 11.79
C GLU A 237 5.16 -9.40 12.20
N ALA A 238 5.14 -9.93 13.45
CA ALA A 238 3.99 -10.66 13.95
C ALA A 238 2.76 -9.76 14.17
N HIS A 239 2.97 -8.46 14.28
CA HIS A 239 1.92 -7.45 14.42
C HIS A 239 1.41 -6.92 13.08
N ILE A 240 1.96 -7.36 11.95
CA ILE A 240 1.59 -6.86 10.61
C ILE A 240 0.65 -7.88 9.92
N PHE A 241 -0.53 -7.41 9.51
CA PHE A 241 -1.50 -8.23 8.77
C PHE A 241 -1.10 -8.39 7.30
N GLY A 242 -0.77 -7.28 6.65
CA GLY A 242 -0.48 -7.25 5.22
C GLY A 242 -0.20 -5.84 4.72
N MET A 243 -0.11 -5.70 3.41
CA MET A 243 0.31 -4.48 2.72
C MET A 243 -0.68 -4.06 1.63
N VAL A 244 -0.69 -2.76 1.35
CA VAL A 244 -1.40 -2.10 0.25
C VAL A 244 -0.44 -1.17 -0.50
N LEU A 245 -0.76 -0.79 -1.73
CA LEU A 245 -0.17 0.38 -2.37
C LEU A 245 -0.73 1.64 -1.73
N LEU A 246 0.08 2.68 -1.65
CA LEU A 246 -0.30 3.97 -1.07
C LEU A 246 0.23 5.11 -1.96
N ASN A 247 -0.62 6.11 -2.22
CA ASN A 247 -0.21 7.38 -2.83
C ASN A 247 -0.49 8.52 -1.86
N ASP A 248 0.57 9.10 -1.31
CA ASP A 248 0.48 10.24 -0.38
C ASP A 248 0.54 11.57 -1.15
N TRP A 249 -0.63 11.97 -1.66
CA TRP A 249 -0.75 13.16 -2.49
C TRP A 249 -0.20 14.40 -1.77
N SER A 250 0.59 15.17 -2.50
CA SER A 250 1.42 16.20 -1.88
C SER A 250 1.32 17.54 -2.61
N ALA A 251 1.00 18.61 -1.89
CA ALA A 251 1.02 19.97 -2.41
C ALA A 251 2.32 20.68 -1.97
N ARG A 252 3.40 20.51 -2.74
CA ARG A 252 4.78 20.85 -2.34
C ARG A 252 4.99 22.33 -2.01
N ASP A 253 4.26 23.22 -2.68
CA ASP A 253 4.33 24.66 -2.46
C ASP A 253 3.62 25.11 -1.19
N ILE A 254 2.51 24.47 -0.83
CA ILE A 254 1.87 24.62 0.48
C ILE A 254 2.82 24.07 1.56
N GLN A 255 3.37 22.88 1.33
CA GLN A 255 4.26 22.18 2.26
C GLN A 255 5.46 23.05 2.65
N GLN A 256 6.15 23.60 1.65
CA GLN A 256 7.35 24.40 1.86
C GLN A 256 7.12 25.62 2.75
N TRP A 257 5.92 26.19 2.71
CA TRP A 257 5.56 27.35 3.53
C TRP A 257 5.15 26.96 4.96
N GLU A 258 4.46 25.84 5.14
CA GLU A 258 3.87 25.49 6.44
C GLU A 258 4.73 24.58 7.34
N TYR A 259 5.68 23.81 6.77
CA TYR A 259 6.24 22.65 7.49
C TYR A 259 7.19 22.99 8.64
N VAL A 260 7.71 24.22 8.73
CA VAL A 260 8.64 24.59 9.81
C VAL A 260 7.88 25.22 10.97
N PRO A 261 8.03 24.73 12.22
CA PRO A 261 8.85 23.58 12.65
C PRO A 261 8.07 22.26 12.82
N LEU A 262 6.77 22.25 12.53
CA LEU A 262 5.85 21.19 13.00
C LEU A 262 5.68 20.00 12.04
N GLY A 263 6.33 20.03 10.89
CA GLY A 263 6.17 19.02 9.84
C GLY A 263 5.03 19.32 8.87
N PRO A 264 4.84 18.48 7.85
CA PRO A 264 3.81 18.67 6.83
C PRO A 264 2.39 18.54 7.44
N PHE A 265 1.44 19.33 6.92
CA PHE A 265 0.06 19.34 7.41
C PHE A 265 -0.95 19.43 6.25
N ASN A 266 -1.50 20.61 5.94
CA ASN A 266 -2.51 20.76 4.89
C ASN A 266 -2.02 20.28 3.52
N ALA A 267 -0.71 20.33 3.31
CA ALA A 267 -0.07 19.85 2.10
C ALA A 267 -0.14 18.33 1.89
N LYS A 268 -0.60 17.57 2.88
CA LYS A 268 -0.74 16.11 2.85
C LYS A 268 -2.16 15.67 3.19
N THR A 269 -2.79 16.31 4.19
CA THR A 269 -4.09 15.86 4.74
C THR A 269 -5.29 16.04 3.81
N PHE A 270 -5.11 16.52 2.58
CA PHE A 270 -6.21 16.73 1.63
C PHE A 270 -6.65 15.42 0.95
N ALA A 271 -5.74 14.46 0.75
CA ALA A 271 -6.05 13.11 0.29
C ALA A 271 -4.82 12.20 0.42
N THR A 272 -5.06 10.94 0.80
CA THR A 272 -4.11 9.82 0.63
C THR A 272 -4.90 8.67 0.01
N THR A 273 -4.41 8.04 -1.05
CA THR A 273 -5.14 6.92 -1.70
C THR A 273 -4.46 5.59 -1.37
N ILE A 274 -5.24 4.52 -1.11
CA ILE A 274 -4.71 3.15 -1.01
C ILE A 274 -5.38 2.17 -1.97
N SER A 275 -4.67 1.10 -2.33
CA SER A 275 -5.27 -0.03 -3.07
C SER A 275 -6.30 -0.78 -2.22
N PRO A 276 -7.34 -1.36 -2.83
CA PRO A 276 -8.45 -1.99 -2.08
C PRO A 276 -8.15 -3.38 -1.53
N TRP A 277 -7.14 -4.06 -2.09
CA TRP A 277 -6.75 -5.42 -1.72
C TRP A 277 -5.56 -5.39 -0.78
N VAL A 278 -5.70 -6.01 0.39
CA VAL A 278 -4.64 -6.19 1.37
C VAL A 278 -3.96 -7.53 1.11
N VAL A 279 -2.74 -7.48 0.58
CA VAL A 279 -1.90 -8.66 0.37
C VAL A 279 -1.27 -9.04 1.71
N THR A 280 -1.60 -10.23 2.23
CA THR A 280 -1.12 -10.67 3.56
C THR A 280 0.39 -10.83 3.59
N LEU A 281 1.01 -10.58 4.75
CA LEU A 281 2.47 -10.76 4.90
C LEU A 281 2.90 -12.22 4.61
N ASP A 282 2.06 -13.20 4.97
CA ASP A 282 2.31 -14.62 4.64
C ASP A 282 2.37 -14.88 3.12
N ALA A 283 1.59 -14.16 2.30
CA ALA A 283 1.64 -14.27 0.83
C ALA A 283 2.91 -13.62 0.23
N LEU A 284 3.52 -12.70 0.98
CA LEU A 284 4.76 -12.01 0.58
C LEU A 284 6.02 -12.78 1.00
N GLU A 285 5.91 -13.76 1.88
CA GLU A 285 7.04 -14.51 2.44
C GLU A 285 7.99 -15.10 1.37
N PRO A 286 7.52 -15.67 0.24
CA PRO A 286 8.40 -16.17 -0.82
C PRO A 286 9.30 -15.10 -1.46
N PHE A 287 8.97 -13.82 -1.28
CA PHE A 287 9.65 -12.68 -1.88
C PHE A 287 10.48 -11.88 -0.87
N ARG A 288 10.67 -12.43 0.33
CA ARG A 288 11.55 -11.86 1.34
C ARG A 288 13.01 -11.88 0.90
N VAL A 289 13.66 -10.72 0.95
CA VAL A 289 15.05 -10.50 0.52
C VAL A 289 15.83 -9.73 1.58
N ALA A 290 17.16 -9.71 1.43
CA ALA A 290 18.01 -8.89 2.27
C ALA A 290 17.71 -7.41 2.02
N GLN A 291 17.51 -6.66 3.09
CA GLN A 291 17.41 -5.20 3.10
C GLN A 291 18.79 -4.56 2.82
N PRO A 292 18.81 -3.27 2.42
CA PRO A 292 20.06 -2.53 2.25
C PRO A 292 20.93 -2.56 3.52
N VAL A 293 22.26 -2.52 3.34
CA VAL A 293 23.20 -2.43 4.46
C VAL A 293 23.06 -1.07 5.13
N GLN A 294 22.97 -1.08 6.46
CA GLN A 294 22.86 0.13 7.26
C GLN A 294 24.22 0.54 7.82
N GLU A 295 24.66 1.73 7.39
CA GLU A 295 25.82 2.44 7.96
C GLU A 295 25.37 3.86 8.39
N PRO A 296 25.56 4.25 9.66
CA PRO A 296 26.09 3.44 10.77
C PRO A 296 25.18 2.26 11.16
N GLU A 297 25.71 1.32 11.95
CA GLU A 297 24.86 0.28 12.57
C GLU A 297 23.88 0.95 13.55
N PRO A 298 22.55 0.79 13.40
CA PRO A 298 21.59 1.45 14.28
C PRO A 298 21.74 1.05 15.74
N LEU A 299 21.13 1.83 16.65
CA LEU A 299 21.02 1.43 18.06
C LEU A 299 20.33 0.07 18.22
N ALA A 300 20.64 -0.64 19.32
CA ALA A 300 20.26 -2.04 19.53
C ALA A 300 18.77 -2.35 19.34
N TYR A 301 17.87 -1.43 19.73
CA TYR A 301 16.42 -1.65 19.63
C TYR A 301 15.88 -1.68 18.19
N LEU A 302 16.66 -1.20 17.21
CA LEU A 302 16.33 -1.23 15.78
C LEU A 302 17.02 -2.38 15.03
N ARG A 303 17.77 -3.23 15.71
CA ARG A 303 18.48 -4.34 15.08
C ARG A 303 17.57 -5.57 15.02
N HIS A 304 17.66 -6.31 13.91
CA HIS A 304 16.99 -7.59 13.70
C HIS A 304 17.90 -8.52 12.91
N ARG A 305 17.77 -9.83 13.11
CA ARG A 305 18.54 -10.84 12.36
C ARG A 305 17.80 -11.31 11.11
N GLY A 306 18.54 -11.57 10.04
CA GLY A 306 17.97 -12.14 8.82
C GLY A 306 17.45 -11.07 7.86
N LYS A 307 16.45 -11.46 7.06
CA LYS A 307 15.95 -10.73 5.90
C LYS A 307 14.60 -10.08 6.22
N HIS A 308 14.48 -8.78 6.00
CA HIS A 308 13.28 -8.01 6.36
C HIS A 308 12.81 -7.03 5.26
N ALA A 309 13.40 -7.12 4.06
CA ALA A 309 12.88 -6.44 2.88
C ALA A 309 12.05 -7.41 2.02
N PHE A 310 11.25 -6.87 1.10
CA PHE A 310 10.44 -7.64 0.17
C PHE A 310 10.67 -7.17 -1.27
N ASP A 311 10.83 -8.11 -2.20
CA ASP A 311 10.99 -7.84 -3.63
C ASP A 311 9.62 -7.56 -4.27
N ILE A 312 9.20 -6.29 -4.21
CA ILE A 312 7.92 -5.82 -4.75
C ILE A 312 8.24 -4.82 -5.87
N HIS A 313 8.00 -5.22 -7.11
CA HIS A 313 8.09 -4.32 -8.26
C HIS A 313 6.97 -3.30 -8.18
N LEU A 314 7.31 -2.03 -8.44
CA LEU A 314 6.37 -0.92 -8.38
C LEU A 314 6.49 -0.09 -9.65
N GLU A 315 5.36 0.27 -10.24
CA GLU A 315 5.30 1.19 -11.37
C GLU A 315 4.27 2.30 -11.14
N VAL A 316 4.57 3.48 -11.67
CA VAL A 316 3.64 4.61 -11.70
C VAL A 316 3.35 4.95 -13.15
N THR A 317 2.08 5.12 -13.48
CA THR A 317 1.65 5.65 -14.77
C THR A 317 0.91 6.97 -14.59
N LEU A 318 1.09 7.87 -15.56
CA LEU A 318 0.37 9.14 -15.68
C LEU A 318 -0.36 9.17 -17.03
N ARG A 319 -1.65 9.47 -16.99
CA ARG A 319 -2.47 9.71 -18.18
C ARG A 319 -3.04 11.12 -18.13
N ALA A 320 -2.55 11.99 -19.00
CA ALA A 320 -3.09 13.33 -19.16
C ALA A 320 -4.45 13.30 -19.86
N GLN A 321 -5.38 14.21 -19.55
CA GLN A 321 -6.58 14.37 -20.37
C GLN A 321 -6.28 15.23 -21.62
N PRO A 322 -6.77 14.86 -22.82
CA PRO A 322 -7.66 13.74 -23.16
C PRO A 322 -6.91 12.49 -23.70
N ALA A 323 -5.66 12.26 -23.29
CA ALA A 323 -4.83 11.17 -23.82
C ALA A 323 -5.48 9.80 -23.64
N ARG A 324 -5.29 8.93 -24.65
CA ARG A 324 -5.77 7.55 -24.64
C ARG A 324 -4.78 6.61 -23.96
N GLN A 325 -3.48 6.90 -24.08
CA GLN A 325 -2.42 6.05 -23.53
C GLN A 325 -1.80 6.68 -22.29
N ALA A 326 -1.64 5.88 -21.23
CA ALA A 326 -0.86 6.26 -20.07
C ALA A 326 0.65 6.11 -20.34
N SER A 327 1.45 6.98 -19.73
CA SER A 327 2.92 6.91 -19.76
C SER A 327 3.41 6.33 -18.44
N THR A 328 4.23 5.28 -18.47
CA THR A 328 4.96 4.88 -17.25
C THR A 328 6.02 5.93 -16.95
N ILE A 329 5.93 6.54 -15.78
CA ILE A 329 6.81 7.64 -15.37
C ILE A 329 7.88 7.20 -14.37
N ALA A 330 7.66 6.08 -13.67
CA ALA A 330 8.62 5.50 -12.74
C ALA A 330 8.50 3.96 -12.69
N ARG A 331 9.64 3.29 -12.51
CA ARG A 331 9.75 1.87 -12.16
C ARG A 331 10.76 1.69 -11.04
N THR A 332 10.33 1.17 -9.90
CA THR A 332 11.20 0.98 -8.74
C THR A 332 10.86 -0.31 -8.01
N ASN A 333 11.42 -0.50 -6.82
CA ASN A 333 11.16 -1.66 -6.00
C ASN A 333 11.16 -1.33 -4.50
N PHE A 334 10.25 -1.93 -3.75
CA PHE A 334 10.18 -1.75 -2.29
C PHE A 334 11.46 -2.22 -1.56
N LYS A 335 12.23 -3.15 -2.14
CA LYS A 335 13.48 -3.64 -1.52
C LYS A 335 14.58 -2.58 -1.34
N TYR A 336 14.43 -1.40 -1.94
CA TYR A 336 15.37 -0.30 -1.75
C TYR A 336 15.15 0.48 -0.45
N MET A 337 14.05 0.26 0.27
CA MET A 337 13.80 0.94 1.54
C MET A 337 14.90 0.63 2.55
N TYR A 338 15.51 1.67 3.10
CA TYR A 338 16.65 1.57 4.01
C TYR A 338 16.23 1.13 5.41
N TRP A 339 15.07 1.63 5.87
CA TRP A 339 14.44 1.16 7.11
C TRP A 339 13.29 0.21 6.78
N THR A 340 13.29 -0.95 7.45
CA THR A 340 12.29 -2.01 7.24
C THR A 340 11.00 -1.71 8.01
N MET A 341 9.90 -2.39 7.64
CA MET A 341 8.63 -2.28 8.39
C MET A 341 8.79 -2.67 9.86
N ALA A 342 9.64 -3.67 10.14
CA ALA A 342 9.96 -4.09 11.50
C ALA A 342 10.63 -2.98 12.31
N GLN A 343 11.59 -2.26 11.72
CA GLN A 343 12.25 -1.12 12.34
C GLN A 343 11.32 0.08 12.53
N GLN A 344 10.49 0.36 11.52
CA GLN A 344 9.48 1.41 11.56
C GLN A 344 8.52 1.20 12.75
N LEU A 345 7.95 0.00 12.89
CA LEU A 345 7.02 -0.30 13.98
C LEU A 345 7.71 -0.31 15.37
N ALA A 346 8.93 -0.85 15.45
CA ALA A 346 9.71 -0.82 16.70
C ALA A 346 10.01 0.63 17.13
N HIS A 347 10.43 1.48 16.20
CA HIS A 347 10.65 2.89 16.48
C HIS A 347 9.37 3.63 16.86
N HIS A 348 8.27 3.37 16.16
CA HIS A 348 6.99 4.01 16.45
C HIS A 348 6.55 3.76 17.89
N THR A 349 6.79 2.55 18.40
CA THR A 349 6.33 2.13 19.73
C THR A 349 7.39 2.29 20.82
N VAL A 350 8.65 2.63 20.51
CA VAL A 350 9.75 2.65 21.50
C VAL A 350 9.50 3.59 22.69
N ALA A 351 8.80 4.69 22.46
CA ALA A 351 8.45 5.67 23.50
C ALA A 351 7.11 5.35 24.21
N GLY A 352 6.53 4.17 23.97
CA GLY A 352 5.28 3.72 24.57
C GLY A 352 4.02 4.07 23.77
N CYS A 353 4.13 4.54 22.52
CA CYS A 353 2.96 4.73 21.65
C CYS A 353 2.24 3.39 21.44
N ASN A 354 0.91 3.38 21.58
CA ASN A 354 0.10 2.21 21.29
C ASN A 354 -0.36 2.20 19.82
N THR A 355 -0.48 1.00 19.27
CA THR A 355 -1.06 0.75 17.94
C THR A 355 -2.33 -0.07 18.07
N ARG A 356 -3.18 -0.01 17.05
CA ARG A 356 -4.48 -0.70 17.00
C ARG A 356 -4.64 -1.46 15.69
N VAL A 357 -5.49 -2.49 15.72
CA VAL A 357 -5.89 -3.24 14.52
C VAL A 357 -6.46 -2.28 13.48
N GLY A 358 -5.91 -2.33 12.27
CA GLY A 358 -6.29 -1.47 11.15
C GLY A 358 -5.50 -0.16 11.05
N ASP A 359 -4.59 0.15 11.99
CA ASP A 359 -3.66 1.27 11.81
C ASP A 359 -2.86 1.07 10.52
N LEU A 360 -2.68 2.16 9.78
CA LEU A 360 -1.97 2.21 8.51
C LEU A 360 -0.61 2.89 8.72
N MET A 361 0.44 2.30 8.17
CA MET A 361 1.80 2.84 8.23
C MET A 361 2.40 2.94 6.83
N GLY A 362 2.49 4.16 6.30
CA GLY A 362 3.10 4.49 5.01
C GLY A 362 4.61 4.39 5.06
N SER A 363 5.23 3.90 3.99
CA SER A 363 6.67 3.65 3.96
C SER A 363 7.51 4.93 3.89
N GLY A 364 6.90 6.04 3.50
CA GLY A 364 7.57 7.15 2.85
C GLY A 364 7.86 6.82 1.38
N THR A 365 8.04 7.87 0.58
CA THR A 365 8.25 7.78 -0.87
C THR A 365 9.37 6.81 -1.24
N ILE A 366 9.07 5.85 -2.12
CA ILE A 366 9.98 4.80 -2.57
C ILE A 366 10.72 5.28 -3.83
N SER A 367 12.00 5.57 -3.66
CA SER A 367 12.91 5.93 -4.76
C SER A 367 14.03 4.91 -4.84
N GLY A 368 14.36 4.47 -6.05
CA GLY A 368 15.49 3.59 -6.31
C GLY A 368 16.74 4.37 -6.73
N PRO A 369 17.83 3.66 -7.08
CA PRO A 369 19.13 4.25 -7.37
C PRO A 369 19.24 4.93 -8.74
N THR A 370 18.24 4.80 -9.63
CA THR A 370 18.25 5.36 -10.99
C THR A 370 17.19 6.47 -11.16
N GLU A 371 17.44 7.44 -12.06
CA GLU A 371 16.52 8.58 -12.26
C GLU A 371 15.10 8.15 -12.65
N ASP A 372 14.93 7.04 -13.38
CA ASP A 372 13.64 6.48 -13.78
C ASP A 372 12.95 5.64 -12.69
N SER A 373 13.55 5.58 -11.49
CA SER A 373 13.05 4.85 -10.33
C SER A 373 12.68 5.75 -9.15
N TYR A 374 12.65 7.07 -9.35
CA TYR A 374 12.24 8.01 -8.32
C TYR A 374 10.72 8.02 -8.10
N GLY A 375 10.31 8.15 -6.84
CA GLY A 375 8.92 7.95 -6.41
C GLY A 375 8.04 9.20 -6.42
N SER A 376 8.50 10.33 -6.95
CA SER A 376 7.71 11.58 -7.02
C SER A 376 8.06 12.41 -8.27
N LEU A 377 7.14 13.26 -8.75
CA LEU A 377 7.46 14.19 -9.84
C LEU A 377 8.43 15.28 -9.40
N LEU A 378 8.44 15.64 -8.11
CA LEU A 378 9.49 16.48 -7.53
C LEU A 378 10.87 15.94 -7.88
N GLU A 379 11.11 14.65 -7.68
CA GLU A 379 12.37 13.99 -7.99
C GLU A 379 12.58 13.78 -9.48
N LEU A 380 11.62 13.14 -10.17
CA LEU A 380 11.69 12.81 -11.59
C LEU A 380 11.97 14.03 -12.46
N THR A 381 11.46 15.20 -12.06
CA THR A 381 11.60 16.45 -12.80
C THR A 381 12.61 17.41 -12.19
N TRP A 382 13.28 17.00 -11.11
CA TRP A 382 14.22 17.81 -10.34
C TRP A 382 13.66 19.20 -9.99
N ASN A 383 12.50 19.21 -9.32
CA ASN A 383 11.70 20.38 -8.97
C ASN A 383 11.33 21.24 -10.19
N GLY A 384 10.91 20.58 -11.28
CA GLY A 384 10.51 21.19 -12.54
C GLY A 384 11.65 21.68 -13.43
N LYS A 385 12.92 21.49 -13.05
CA LYS A 385 14.09 21.88 -13.87
C LYS A 385 14.27 20.98 -15.09
N LYS A 386 13.80 19.74 -15.03
CA LYS A 386 13.86 18.74 -16.10
C LYS A 386 12.45 18.18 -16.36
N PRO A 387 11.58 18.86 -17.14
CA PRO A 387 10.25 18.34 -17.44
C PRO A 387 10.31 16.94 -18.05
N LEU A 388 9.43 16.04 -17.58
CA LEU A 388 9.29 14.69 -18.09
C LEU A 388 8.48 14.70 -19.39
N ALA A 389 8.92 13.97 -20.42
CA ALA A 389 8.14 13.76 -21.64
C ALA A 389 7.17 12.58 -21.47
N LEU A 390 5.90 12.80 -21.82
CA LEU A 390 4.87 11.76 -21.87
C LEU A 390 4.79 11.15 -23.28
N LYS A 391 4.37 9.89 -23.38
CA LYS A 391 4.07 9.23 -24.66
C LYS A 391 2.98 9.97 -25.45
N GLU A 392 1.98 10.47 -24.73
CA GLU A 392 0.86 11.26 -25.23
C GLU A 392 0.53 12.33 -24.17
N GLY A 393 0.22 13.57 -24.58
CA GLY A 393 -0.12 14.66 -23.64
C GLY A 393 1.02 15.64 -23.32
N GLY A 394 2.16 15.58 -24.01
CA GLY A 394 3.21 16.61 -23.91
C GLY A 394 4.22 16.35 -22.79
N THR A 395 4.42 17.32 -21.89
CA THR A 395 5.39 17.23 -20.79
C THR A 395 4.75 17.54 -19.44
N ARG A 396 5.39 17.07 -18.36
CA ARG A 396 4.98 17.36 -16.98
C ARG A 396 6.16 17.81 -16.12
N THR A 397 5.89 18.76 -15.24
CA THR A 397 6.78 19.11 -14.11
C THR A 397 6.14 18.65 -12.80
N PHE A 398 4.88 19.03 -12.60
CA PHE A 398 3.98 18.58 -11.55
C PHE A 398 2.65 18.17 -12.18
N ILE A 399 1.73 17.65 -11.35
CA ILE A 399 0.44 17.14 -11.82
C ILE A 399 -0.47 18.30 -12.25
N GLU A 400 -1.11 18.16 -13.41
CA GLU A 400 -2.10 19.09 -13.96
C GLU A 400 -3.54 18.61 -13.66
N ASP A 401 -4.52 19.50 -13.80
CA ASP A 401 -5.92 19.13 -13.64
C ASP A 401 -6.36 18.16 -14.76
N GLY A 402 -7.13 17.13 -14.40
CA GLY A 402 -7.55 16.05 -15.29
C GLY A 402 -6.53 14.92 -15.46
N ASP A 403 -5.30 15.06 -14.95
CA ASP A 403 -4.34 13.95 -14.95
C ASP A 403 -4.84 12.81 -14.03
N GLU A 404 -4.70 11.57 -14.51
CA GLU A 404 -4.89 10.36 -13.72
C GLU A 404 -3.54 9.71 -13.41
N LEU A 405 -3.25 9.51 -12.13
CA LEU A 405 -2.09 8.76 -11.68
C LEU A 405 -2.53 7.37 -11.22
N THR A 406 -1.79 6.35 -11.63
CA THR A 406 -2.05 4.97 -11.21
C THR A 406 -0.75 4.29 -10.78
N LEU A 407 -0.72 3.85 -9.52
CA LEU A 407 0.30 2.96 -8.98
C LEU A 407 -0.14 1.52 -9.16
N VAL A 408 0.80 0.67 -9.58
CA VAL A 408 0.64 -0.79 -9.62
C VAL A 408 1.85 -1.45 -8.98
N GLY A 409 1.66 -2.64 -8.41
CA GLY A 409 2.75 -3.37 -7.80
C GLY A 409 2.53 -4.87 -7.75
N TRP A 410 3.62 -5.62 -7.87
CA TRP A 410 3.60 -7.08 -7.82
C TRP A 410 4.94 -7.66 -7.39
N CYS A 411 4.90 -8.81 -6.74
CA CYS A 411 6.03 -9.69 -6.60
C CYS A 411 6.07 -10.66 -7.79
N GLN A 412 7.26 -10.88 -8.36
CA GLN A 412 7.42 -11.77 -9.51
C GLN A 412 7.90 -13.15 -9.03
N GLY A 413 7.07 -14.17 -9.22
CA GLY A 413 7.43 -15.58 -9.02
C GLY A 413 7.78 -16.27 -10.33
N ASP A 414 8.15 -17.55 -10.26
CA ASP A 414 8.39 -18.39 -11.44
C ASP A 414 7.05 -18.81 -12.06
N GLY A 415 6.66 -18.12 -13.14
CA GLY A 415 5.41 -18.39 -13.87
C GLY A 415 4.12 -17.91 -13.18
N TYR A 416 4.22 -16.99 -12.21
CA TYR A 416 3.07 -16.31 -11.56
C TYR A 416 3.49 -14.98 -10.93
N ARG A 417 2.51 -14.18 -10.48
CA ARG A 417 2.73 -12.93 -9.72
C ARG A 417 1.90 -12.90 -8.44
N VAL A 418 2.38 -12.22 -7.40
CA VAL A 418 1.53 -11.82 -6.26
C VAL A 418 1.36 -10.31 -6.34
N GLY A 419 0.22 -9.88 -6.89
CA GLY A 419 -0.05 -8.48 -7.21
C GLY A 419 -0.97 -7.78 -6.21
N PHE A 420 -0.94 -6.45 -6.26
CA PHE A 420 -1.68 -5.58 -5.35
C PHE A 420 -2.92 -4.93 -5.99
N GLY A 421 -3.16 -5.17 -7.29
CA GLY A 421 -4.10 -4.38 -8.07
C GLY A 421 -3.58 -2.95 -8.28
N ALA A 422 -4.50 -2.00 -8.39
CA ALA A 422 -4.19 -0.60 -8.70
C ALA A 422 -4.57 0.35 -7.56
N CYS A 423 -3.73 1.37 -7.34
CA CYS A 423 -4.02 2.55 -6.53
C CYS A 423 -4.05 3.78 -7.46
N ALA A 424 -5.25 4.22 -7.83
CA ALA A 424 -5.47 5.25 -8.85
C ALA A 424 -6.25 6.46 -8.31
N GLY A 425 -6.05 7.62 -8.93
CA GLY A 425 -6.86 8.82 -8.70
C GLY A 425 -6.70 9.85 -9.81
N GLU A 426 -7.83 10.42 -10.24
CA GLU A 426 -7.90 11.55 -11.17
C GLU A 426 -7.89 12.87 -10.39
N ILE A 427 -7.15 13.86 -10.88
CA ILE A 427 -7.10 15.20 -10.27
C ILE A 427 -8.24 16.09 -10.77
N LEU A 428 -9.09 16.52 -9.84
CA LEU A 428 -10.11 17.54 -10.09
C LEU A 428 -9.54 18.95 -9.87
N PRO A 429 -10.02 19.94 -10.63
CA PRO A 429 -9.67 21.34 -10.41
C PRO A 429 -9.96 21.81 -8.98
N ALA A 430 -9.13 22.76 -8.52
CA ALA A 430 -9.36 23.46 -7.26
C ALA A 430 -10.72 24.18 -7.26
N ARG A 431 -11.29 24.43 -6.08
CA ARG A 431 -12.48 25.28 -5.98
C ARG A 431 -12.11 26.73 -6.26
N GLY A 432 -12.95 27.42 -7.04
CA GLY A 432 -12.80 28.86 -7.33
C GLY A 432 -13.05 29.74 -6.13
#